data_AF-A0A2V6KQ60-F1
#
_entry.id   AF-A0A2V6KQ60-F1
#
_cell.length_a   1.000
_cell.length_b   1.000
_cell.length_c   1.000
_cell.angle_alpha   90.00
_cell.angle_beta   90.00
_cell.angle_gamma   90.00
#
_symmetry.space_group_name_H-M   'P 1'
#
loop_
_entity.id
_entity.type
_entity.pdbx_description
1 polymer ?
#
loop_
_entity_poly.entity_id
_entity_poly.type
_entity_poly.pdbx_seq_one_letter_code
_entity_poly.pdbx_strand_id
1 'polypeptide(L)'
;MAKNVTVTTFPIWRNAGPSTVDKPTIKKETHSKENLDLPWQVVVHNDPVNLMSYVTMVFQRVFGYPREKAERHMLEVHHNGRSVLWSGMRERA
;
A
#
# COMPACT_ATOMS: atom_id res chain seq x y z
N MET A 1 66.27 -30.35 -29.38
CA MET A 1 64.97 -30.38 -30.08
C MET A 1 64.10 -31.47 -29.49
N ALA A 2 63.09 -31.11 -28.70
CA ALA A 2 61.93 -31.92 -28.39
C ALA A 2 60.88 -30.96 -27.81
N LYS A 3 59.77 -30.77 -28.52
CA LYS A 3 58.63 -29.95 -28.11
C LYS A 3 57.65 -30.87 -27.37
N ASN A 4 57.45 -30.66 -26.07
CA ASN A 4 56.48 -31.41 -25.28
C ASN A 4 55.20 -30.57 -25.16
N VAL A 5 54.13 -31.11 -25.72
CA VAL A 5 52.79 -30.53 -25.79
C VAL A 5 52.14 -30.60 -24.41
N THR A 6 51.69 -29.47 -23.85
CA THR A 6 50.82 -29.46 -22.67
C THR A 6 49.38 -29.24 -23.12
N VAL A 7 48.59 -30.32 -23.13
CA VAL A 7 47.15 -30.29 -23.37
C VAL A 7 46.46 -29.90 -22.06
N THR A 8 45.79 -28.76 -22.05
CA THR A 8 44.97 -28.27 -20.93
C THR A 8 43.66 -29.08 -20.86
N THR A 9 43.56 -29.98 -19.89
CA THR A 9 42.33 -30.73 -19.58
C THR A 9 41.40 -29.86 -18.73
N PHE A 10 40.25 -29.48 -19.27
CA PHE A 10 39.16 -28.82 -18.54
C PHE A 10 38.34 -29.86 -17.74
N PRO A 11 37.94 -29.59 -16.49
CA PRO A 11 37.17 -30.53 -15.70
C PRO A 11 35.74 -30.68 -16.25
N ILE A 12 35.34 -31.93 -16.46
CA ILE A 12 33.99 -32.36 -16.84
C ILE A 12 33.06 -32.11 -15.65
N TRP A 13 32.08 -31.21 -15.77
CA TRP A 13 31.08 -31.03 -14.71
C TRP A 13 29.92 -32.04 -14.86
N ARG A 14 29.76 -32.87 -13.82
CA ARG A 14 28.73 -33.91 -13.65
C ARG A 14 27.36 -33.30 -13.29
N ASN A 15 26.30 -33.77 -13.93
CA ASN A 15 24.90 -33.48 -13.59
C ASN A 15 24.55 -33.86 -12.14
N ALA A 16 23.83 -32.99 -11.40
CA ALA A 16 23.17 -33.36 -10.15
C ALA A 16 21.93 -32.47 -9.84
N GLY A 17 20.78 -33.12 -9.64
CA GLY A 17 19.74 -32.71 -8.69
C GLY A 17 18.52 -31.93 -9.22
N PRO A 18 17.28 -32.27 -8.83
CA PRO A 18 16.09 -31.48 -9.15
C PRO A 18 16.16 -30.13 -8.44
N SER A 19 15.89 -29.04 -9.15
CA SER A 19 15.85 -27.69 -8.60
C SER A 19 14.80 -27.60 -7.49
N THR A 20 15.25 -27.58 -6.23
CA THR A 20 14.43 -27.17 -5.10
C THR A 20 14.22 -25.66 -5.24
N VAL A 21 13.05 -25.27 -5.73
CA VAL A 21 12.61 -23.87 -5.72
C VAL A 21 12.62 -23.41 -4.26
N ASP A 22 13.56 -22.53 -3.92
CA ASP A 22 13.53 -21.82 -2.65
C ASP A 22 12.22 -21.02 -2.57
N LYS A 23 11.32 -21.52 -1.71
CA LYS A 23 10.08 -20.84 -1.36
C LYS A 23 10.46 -19.48 -0.77
N PRO A 24 9.86 -18.36 -1.21
CA PRO A 24 10.20 -17.05 -0.66
C PRO A 24 9.86 -17.08 0.84
N THR A 25 10.90 -16.95 1.67
CA THR A 25 10.74 -16.77 3.11
C THR A 25 10.13 -15.40 3.34
N ILE A 26 8.80 -15.34 3.32
CA ILE A 26 8.05 -14.22 3.88
C ILE A 26 8.48 -14.15 5.34
N LYS A 27 9.31 -13.16 5.69
CA LYS A 27 9.55 -12.80 7.07
C LYS A 27 8.19 -12.44 7.65
N LYS A 28 7.60 -13.35 8.45
CA LYS A 28 6.46 -13.02 9.29
C LYS A 28 7.00 -12.03 10.32
N GLU A 29 6.88 -10.75 10.02
CA GLU A 29 6.91 -9.73 11.06
C GLU A 29 5.75 -10.05 11.99
N THR A 30 6.07 -10.68 13.12
CA THR A 30 5.14 -10.88 14.21
C THR A 30 4.87 -9.49 14.79
N HIS A 31 3.92 -8.78 14.18
CA HIS A 31 3.33 -7.61 14.80
C HIS A 31 2.62 -8.11 16.05
N SER A 32 3.26 -7.95 17.21
CA SER A 32 2.63 -8.16 18.51
C SER A 32 1.38 -7.27 18.53
N LYS A 33 0.22 -7.92 18.45
CA LYS A 33 -1.07 -7.25 18.44
C LYS A 33 -1.37 -6.73 19.84
N GLU A 34 -0.71 -5.66 20.23
CA GLU A 34 -1.31 -4.74 21.19
C GLU A 34 -2.50 -4.12 20.45
N ASN A 35 -3.67 -4.75 20.56
CA ASN A 35 -4.94 -4.19 20.08
C ASN A 35 -5.28 -3.00 20.97
N LEU A 36 -4.57 -1.89 20.77
CA LEU A 36 -5.06 -0.61 21.22
C LEU A 36 -6.30 -0.32 20.39
N ASP A 37 -7.43 -0.07 21.05
CA ASP A 37 -8.68 0.37 20.41
C ASP A 37 -8.47 1.79 19.86
N LEU A 38 -7.73 1.88 18.74
CA LEU A 38 -7.48 3.12 18.04
C LEU A 38 -8.79 3.61 17.40
N PRO A 39 -9.09 4.92 17.46
CA PRO A 39 -10.27 5.46 16.82
C PRO A 39 -10.14 5.31 15.29
N TRP A 40 -11.22 4.86 14.68
CA TRP A 40 -11.39 4.82 13.25
C TRP A 40 -11.63 6.19 12.67
N GLN A 41 -11.18 6.35 11.43
CA GLN A 41 -11.33 7.58 10.70
C GLN A 41 -12.09 7.35 9.39
N VAL A 42 -13.06 8.22 9.11
CA VAL A 42 -13.67 8.32 7.78
C VAL A 42 -12.82 9.28 6.96
N VAL A 43 -12.15 8.73 5.95
CA VAL A 43 -11.23 9.49 5.09
C VAL A 43 -11.79 9.53 3.67
N VAL A 44 -11.79 10.72 3.07
CA VAL A 44 -12.13 10.92 1.66
C VAL A 44 -10.84 11.23 0.91
N HIS A 45 -10.64 10.57 -0.23
CA HIS A 45 -9.50 10.76 -1.12
C HIS A 45 -9.89 11.56 -2.36
N ASN A 46 -8.93 12.29 -2.93
CA ASN A 46 -9.11 13.03 -4.17
C ASN A 46 -9.07 12.09 -5.37
N ASP A 47 -9.87 12.40 -6.38
CA ASP A 47 -9.93 11.70 -7.65
C ASP A 47 -9.95 12.72 -8.81
N PRO A 48 -9.51 12.34 -10.02
CA PRO A 48 -9.38 13.27 -11.13
C PRO A 48 -10.69 13.57 -11.88
N VAL A 49 -11.81 12.92 -11.52
CA VAL A 49 -13.05 12.95 -12.32
C VAL A 49 -14.19 13.70 -11.63
N ASN A 50 -14.22 13.75 -10.30
CA ASN A 50 -15.27 14.47 -9.57
C ASN A 50 -15.03 15.99 -9.53
N LEU A 51 -16.12 16.75 -9.72
CA LEU A 51 -16.11 18.20 -9.64
C LEU A 51 -16.19 18.68 -8.18
N MET A 52 -15.55 19.82 -7.86
CA MET A 52 -15.59 20.44 -6.54
C MET A 52 -17.01 20.72 -6.03
N SER A 53 -17.90 21.16 -6.93
CA SER A 53 -19.30 21.44 -6.62
C SER A 53 -20.07 20.17 -6.25
N TYR A 54 -19.79 19.06 -6.93
CA TYR A 54 -20.39 17.77 -6.63
C TYR A 54 -19.93 17.25 -5.27
N VAL A 55 -18.62 17.26 -5.01
CA VAL A 55 -18.05 16.85 -3.72
C VAL A 55 -18.59 17.69 -2.56
N THR A 56 -18.68 19.01 -2.74
CA THR A 56 -19.27 19.92 -1.75
C THR A 56 -20.75 19.62 -1.48
N MET A 57 -21.52 19.27 -2.51
CA MET A 57 -22.92 18.84 -2.36
C MET A 57 -23.03 17.51 -1.60
N VAL A 58 -22.15 16.55 -1.91
CA VAL A 58 -22.09 15.25 -1.20
C VAL A 58 -21.78 15.46 0.28
N PHE A 59 -20.83 16.33 0.62
CA PHE A 59 -20.51 16.64 2.01
C PHE A 59 -21.68 17.27 2.77
N GLN A 60 -22.47 18.11 2.11
CA GLN A 60 -23.70 18.66 2.71
C GLN A 60 -24.77 17.57 2.90
N ARG A 61 -25.00 16.71 1.90
CA ARG A 61 -26.09 15.72 1.94
C ARG A 61 -25.81 14.50 2.81
N VAL A 62 -24.59 13.96 2.75
CA VAL A 62 -24.22 12.71 3.45
C VAL A 62 -23.82 12.99 4.89
N PHE A 63 -23.08 14.07 5.14
CA PHE A 63 -22.54 14.39 6.47
C PHE A 63 -23.31 15.53 7.15
N GLY A 64 -24.30 16.13 6.49
CA GLY A 64 -25.11 17.21 7.05
C GLY A 64 -24.31 18.49 7.32
N TYR A 65 -23.15 18.68 6.66
CA TYR A 65 -22.30 19.82 6.94
C TYR A 65 -22.90 21.12 6.37
N PRO A 66 -22.75 22.25 7.08
CA PRO A 66 -23.03 23.55 6.48
C PRO A 66 -22.06 23.78 5.31
N ARG A 67 -22.50 24.57 4.33
CA ARG A 67 -21.78 24.80 3.07
C ARG A 67 -20.32 25.18 3.29
N GLU A 68 -20.03 26.10 4.22
CA GLU A 68 -18.68 26.56 4.54
C GLU A 68 -17.76 25.42 5.00
N LYS A 69 -18.28 24.52 5.85
CA LYS A 69 -17.53 23.36 6.32
C LYS A 69 -17.31 22.34 5.19
N ALA A 70 -18.31 22.14 4.34
CA ALA A 70 -18.20 21.28 3.16
C ALA A 70 -17.15 21.81 2.17
N GLU A 71 -17.15 23.10 1.88
CA GLU A 71 -16.15 23.74 1.00
C GLU A 71 -14.73 23.61 1.56
N ARG A 72 -14.55 23.77 2.88
CA ARG A 72 -13.26 23.56 3.53
C ARG A 72 -12.74 22.14 3.35
N HIS A 73 -13.56 21.13 3.61
CA HIS A 73 -13.14 19.73 3.42
C HIS A 73 -12.91 19.41 1.94
N MET A 74 -13.69 19.98 1.04
CA MET A 74 -13.50 19.80 -0.41
C MET A 74 -12.14 20.36 -0.86
N LEU A 75 -11.78 21.57 -0.40
CA LEU A 75 -10.47 22.18 -0.72
C LEU A 75 -9.31 21.37 -0.14
N GLU A 76 -9.49 20.82 1.06
CA GLU A 76 -8.50 19.94 1.68
C GLU A 76 -8.28 18.68 0.85
N VAL A 77 -9.36 18.03 0.38
CA VAL A 77 -9.26 16.89 -0.54
C VAL A 77 -8.53 17.31 -1.82
N HIS A 78 -8.93 18.42 -2.45
CA HIS A 78 -8.34 18.86 -3.72
C HIS A 78 -6.84 19.14 -3.63
N HIS A 79 -6.39 19.84 -2.59
CA HIS A 79 -4.99 20.24 -2.44
C HIS A 79 -4.12 19.15 -1.82
N ASN A 80 -4.62 18.45 -0.79
CA ASN A 80 -3.83 17.49 -0.01
C ASN A 80 -4.04 16.04 -0.43
N GLY A 81 -4.94 15.80 -1.39
CA GLY A 81 -5.28 14.46 -1.87
C GLY A 81 -6.20 13.68 -0.94
N ARG A 82 -6.50 14.19 0.26
CA ARG A 82 -7.40 13.56 1.24
C ARG A 82 -7.88 14.52 2.33
N SER A 83 -8.99 14.18 2.98
CA SER A 83 -9.49 14.85 4.18
C SER A 83 -10.13 13.83 5.14
N VAL A 84 -9.94 14.05 6.45
CA VAL A 84 -10.59 13.25 7.51
C VAL A 84 -11.89 13.93 7.91
N LEU A 85 -13.02 13.25 7.72
CA LEU A 85 -14.35 13.80 8.01
C LEU A 85 -14.82 13.45 9.42
N TRP A 86 -14.44 12.28 9.94
CA TRP A 86 -14.86 11.81 11.26
C TRP A 86 -13.79 10.92 11.90
N SER A 87 -13.74 10.93 13.23
CA SER A 87 -12.90 10.05 14.04
C SER A 87 -13.69 9.53 15.25
N GLY A 88 -13.65 8.23 15.54
CA GLY A 88 -14.34 7.65 16.69
C GLY A 88 -14.19 6.13 16.81
N MET A 89 -14.87 5.52 17.78
CA MET A 89 -14.74 4.08 18.03
C MET A 89 -15.37 3.25 16.91
N ARG A 90 -14.85 2.03 16.70
CA ARG A 90 -15.49 1.06 15.80
C ARG A 90 -16.85 0.69 16.41
N GLU A 91 -17.96 1.05 15.78
CA GLU A 91 -19.21 0.36 16.10
C GLU A 91 -19.07 -1.11 15.68
N ARG A 92 -19.24 -2.03 16.62
CA ARG A 92 -19.32 -3.46 16.32
C ARG A 92 -20.71 -3.73 15.77
N ALA A 93 -20.79 -4.09 14.49
CA ALA A 93 -22.02 -4.56 13.85
C ALA A 93 -22.48 -5.90 14.45
#